data_AF-A0A257M709-F1
#
_entry.id   AF-A0A257M709-F1
#
_cell.length_a   1.000
_cell.length_b   1.000
_cell.length_c   1.000
_cell.angle_alpha   90.00
_cell.angle_beta   90.00
_cell.angle_gamma   90.00
#
_symmetry.space_group_name_H-M   'P 1'
#
loop_
_entity.id
_entity.type
_entity.pdbx_description
1 polymer ?
#
loop_
_entity_poly.entity_id
_entity_poly.type
_entity_poly.pdbx_seq_one_letter_code
_entity_poly.pdbx_strand_id
1 'polypeptide(L)'
;LWLVLARAWWKHRLAWTKVKRITTALGLLMLAGVPWMLFIATSPATYPPIDRTTGGPTGASLLGSTLSVVALLLILPASLGLKRAKSPRRWLWWVFVAEFVTFIALEAKGGSHFTLLQIIGLGLLLPWLWWIPSEWKRFDWPERSIFWKRSMLVWWGVLVIAGWLEFLPGVLDRMKFTNGLVAHAHLAMAGFTSSFGLLLLTLLGGEKTSLSLSRGGWLWNSAVGLHVLVLMICGWLEGGSNSWIDGHTLWRETAFFIRLLCGLVMLGVAAFWWRGSFSNSDDS
;
A
#
# COMPACT_ATOMS: atom_id res chain seq x y z
N LEU A 1 8.08 4.67 11.25
CA LEU A 1 8.33 5.39 9.97
C LEU A 1 8.39 6.92 10.16
N TRP A 2 7.33 7.57 10.68
CA TRP A 2 7.29 9.03 10.85
C TRP A 2 8.51 9.59 11.60
N LEU A 3 8.86 9.02 12.75
CA LEU A 3 10.03 9.45 13.54
C LEU A 3 11.36 9.33 12.77
N VAL A 4 11.51 8.28 11.96
CA VAL A 4 12.72 8.06 11.14
C VAL A 4 12.80 9.11 10.03
N LEU A 5 11.68 9.38 9.35
CA LEU A 5 11.61 10.42 8.31
C LEU A 5 11.81 11.82 8.89
N ALA A 6 11.23 12.11 10.05
CA ALA A 6 11.40 13.38 10.75
C ALA A 6 12.87 13.60 11.16
N ARG A 7 13.54 12.56 11.68
CA ARG A 7 14.98 12.61 12.01
C ARG A 7 15.85 12.80 10.77
N ALA A 8 15.59 12.08 9.69
CA ALA A 8 16.31 12.23 8.42
C ALA A 8 16.13 13.65 7.85
N TRP A 9 14.91 14.19 7.88
CA TRP A 9 14.64 15.58 7.51
C TRP A 9 15.42 16.56 8.38
N TRP A 10 15.39 16.37 9.70
CA TRP A 10 16.11 17.23 10.64
C TRP A 10 17.62 17.28 10.36
N LYS A 11 18.24 16.13 10.08
CA LYS A 11 19.69 16.01 9.79
C LYS A 11 20.06 16.72 8.48
N HIS A 12 19.21 16.66 7.45
CA HIS A 12 19.56 17.15 6.11
C HIS A 12 18.92 18.50 5.71
N ARG A 13 18.05 19.09 6.57
CA ARG A 13 17.27 20.31 6.23
C ARG A 13 18.10 21.53 5.85
N LEU A 14 19.33 21.64 6.35
CA LEU A 14 20.22 22.78 6.08
C LEU A 14 20.93 22.67 4.73
N ALA A 15 21.08 21.45 4.20
CA ALA A 15 21.73 21.20 2.91
C ALA A 15 20.75 21.28 1.72
N TRP A 16 19.46 21.49 1.97
CA TRP A 16 18.41 21.47 0.93
C TRP A 16 17.95 22.87 0.54
N THR A 17 17.48 23.00 -0.70
CA THR A 17 16.86 24.23 -1.18
C THR A 17 15.61 24.57 -0.36
N LYS A 18 15.29 25.86 -0.24
CA LYS A 18 14.13 26.35 0.53
C LYS A 18 12.82 25.68 0.11
N VAL A 19 12.63 25.46 -1.20
CA VAL A 19 11.47 24.76 -1.76
C VAL A 19 11.41 23.32 -1.27
N LYS A 20 12.50 22.55 -1.44
CA LYS A 20 12.55 21.14 -1.01
C LYS A 20 12.32 21.00 0.50
N ARG A 21 12.86 21.93 1.29
CA ARG A 21 12.66 21.96 2.75
C ARG A 21 11.20 22.17 3.13
N ILE A 22 10.53 23.13 2.51
CA ILE A 22 9.11 23.44 2.77
C ILE A 22 8.21 22.29 2.33
N THR A 23 8.41 21.76 1.13
CA THR A 23 7.55 20.67 0.61
C THR A 23 7.69 19.40 1.43
N THR A 24 8.91 19.05 1.84
CA THR A 24 9.13 17.87 2.70
C THR A 24 8.62 18.08 4.13
N ALA A 25 8.68 19.30 4.68
CA ALA A 25 8.08 19.63 5.98
C ALA A 25 6.56 19.53 5.95
N LEU A 26 5.92 20.05 4.90
CA LEU A 26 4.48 19.89 4.65
C LEU A 26 4.08 18.40 4.57
N GLY A 27 4.86 17.59 3.85
CA GLY A 27 4.64 16.14 3.80
C GLY A 27 4.72 15.46 5.17
N LEU A 28 5.69 15.86 6.01
CA LEU A 28 5.81 15.35 7.38
C LEU A 28 4.65 15.79 8.29
N LEU A 29 4.18 17.03 8.15
CA LEU A 29 3.02 17.56 8.87
C LEU A 29 1.74 16.82 8.49
N MET A 30 1.52 16.57 7.19
CA MET A 30 0.40 15.74 6.73
C MET A 30 0.49 14.32 7.32
N LEU A 31 1.68 13.72 7.34
CA LEU A 31 1.89 12.40 7.92
C LEU A 31 1.64 12.40 9.45
N ALA A 32 1.89 13.52 10.14
CA ALA A 32 1.59 13.69 11.57
C ALA A 32 0.08 13.80 11.84
N GLY A 33 -0.72 14.19 10.85
CA GLY A 33 -2.19 14.22 10.93
C GLY A 33 -2.85 12.84 10.85
N VAL A 34 -2.12 11.79 10.47
CA VAL A 34 -2.67 10.43 10.30
C VAL A 34 -3.33 9.87 11.57
N PRO A 35 -2.72 9.95 12.77
CA PRO A 35 -3.37 9.49 14.01
C PRO A 35 -4.68 10.21 14.30
N TRP A 36 -4.76 11.51 13.99
CA TRP A 36 -5.98 12.31 14.16
C TRP A 36 -7.07 11.87 13.19
N MET A 37 -6.72 11.62 11.92
CA MET A 37 -7.65 11.07 10.93
C MET A 37 -8.14 9.68 11.32
N LEU A 38 -7.27 8.83 11.89
CA LEU A 38 -7.65 7.52 12.42
C LEU A 38 -8.65 7.67 13.57
N PHE A 39 -8.42 8.60 14.50
CA PHE A 39 -9.35 8.86 15.60
C PHE A 39 -10.75 9.25 15.09
N ILE A 40 -10.83 10.14 14.10
CA ILE A 40 -12.10 10.53 13.46
C ILE A 40 -12.74 9.34 12.74
N ALA A 41 -11.94 8.54 12.03
CA ALA A 41 -12.41 7.38 11.28
C ALA A 41 -12.91 6.24 12.19
N THR A 42 -12.40 6.14 13.42
CA THR A 42 -12.88 5.16 14.41
C THR A 42 -14.18 5.59 15.11
N SER A 43 -14.67 6.81 14.86
CA SER A 43 -15.92 7.28 15.45
C SER A 43 -17.13 6.59 14.81
N PRO A 44 -18.03 6.00 15.61
CA PRO A 44 -19.31 5.46 15.13
C PRO A 44 -20.21 6.52 14.48
N ALA A 45 -19.97 7.81 14.75
CA ALA A 45 -20.68 8.91 14.10
C ALA A 45 -20.28 9.07 12.62
N THR A 46 -19.08 8.63 12.24
CA THR A 46 -18.57 8.68 10.87
C THR A 46 -18.95 7.44 10.07
N TYR A 47 -19.02 6.28 10.75
CA TYR A 47 -19.42 4.99 10.17
C TYR A 47 -20.60 4.40 10.96
N PRO A 48 -21.86 4.65 10.52
CA PRO A 48 -23.04 4.09 11.19
C PRO A 48 -23.07 2.55 11.10
N PRO A 49 -23.89 1.88 11.94
CA PRO A 49 -24.00 0.43 11.97
C PRO A 49 -24.21 -0.18 10.57
N ILE A 50 -23.48 -1.27 10.32
CA ILE A 50 -23.43 -2.02 9.07
C ILE A 50 -24.85 -2.38 8.59
N ASP A 51 -25.33 -1.71 7.55
CA ASP A 51 -26.47 -2.16 6.78
C ASP A 51 -26.07 -3.46 6.05
N ARG A 52 -26.87 -4.53 6.23
CA ARG A 52 -26.59 -5.85 5.65
C ARG A 52 -26.57 -5.86 4.12
N THR A 53 -27.19 -4.86 3.48
CA THR A 53 -27.27 -4.75 2.02
C THR A 53 -26.15 -3.90 1.41
N THR A 54 -25.53 -3.00 2.20
CA THR A 54 -24.54 -2.02 1.71
C THR A 54 -23.23 -1.99 2.48
N GLY A 55 -23.08 -2.73 3.58
CA GLY A 55 -22.01 -2.61 4.56
C GLY A 55 -20.56 -2.92 4.13
N GLY A 56 -20.30 -2.98 2.82
CA GLY A 56 -18.95 -2.97 2.24
C GLY A 56 -18.59 -1.59 1.67
N PRO A 57 -17.31 -1.35 1.34
CA PRO A 57 -16.89 -0.10 0.69
C PRO A 57 -17.58 0.07 -0.67
N THR A 58 -17.86 1.31 -1.10
CA THR A 58 -18.32 1.58 -2.47
C THR A 58 -17.14 1.48 -3.45
N GLY A 59 -17.39 1.10 -4.70
CA GLY A 59 -16.34 1.05 -5.73
C GLY A 59 -15.70 2.42 -5.94
N ALA A 60 -16.49 3.49 -5.83
CA ALA A 60 -16.07 4.88 -5.87
C ALA A 60 -15.11 5.22 -4.72
N SER A 61 -15.42 4.84 -3.47
CA SER A 61 -14.52 5.11 -2.34
C SER A 61 -13.16 4.41 -2.50
N LEU A 62 -13.15 3.15 -2.96
CA LEU A 62 -11.93 2.38 -3.26
C LEU A 62 -11.15 2.99 -4.44
N LEU A 63 -11.86 3.43 -5.48
CA LEU A 63 -11.28 4.14 -6.61
C LEU A 63 -10.61 5.43 -6.14
N GLY A 64 -11.28 6.25 -5.33
CA GLY A 64 -10.75 7.51 -4.80
C GLY A 64 -9.49 7.33 -3.95
N SER A 65 -9.48 6.36 -3.02
CA SER A 65 -8.28 6.06 -2.22
C SER A 65 -7.13 5.57 -3.10
N THR A 66 -7.42 4.77 -4.12
CA THR A 66 -6.38 4.22 -5.00
C THR A 66 -5.86 5.26 -5.99
N LEU A 67 -6.71 6.17 -6.49
CA LEU A 67 -6.29 7.31 -7.31
C LEU A 67 -5.31 8.21 -6.55
N SER A 68 -5.48 8.38 -5.25
CA SER A 68 -4.50 9.09 -4.42
C SER A 68 -3.11 8.42 -4.46
N VAL A 69 -3.09 7.08 -4.46
CA VAL A 69 -1.84 6.30 -4.64
C VAL A 69 -1.29 6.45 -6.06
N VAL A 70 -2.14 6.39 -7.09
CA VAL A 70 -1.74 6.62 -8.50
C VAL A 70 -1.07 7.98 -8.66
N ALA A 71 -1.68 9.05 -8.12
CA ALA A 71 -1.12 10.39 -8.15
C ALA A 71 0.27 10.44 -7.48
N LEU A 72 0.40 9.82 -6.31
CA LEU A 72 1.68 9.66 -5.62
C LEU A 72 2.72 8.96 -6.51
N LEU A 73 2.36 7.84 -7.13
CA LEU A 73 3.26 7.08 -8.00
C LEU A 73 3.66 7.84 -9.28
N LEU A 74 2.78 8.69 -9.82
CA LEU A 74 3.09 9.55 -10.97
C LEU A 74 4.07 10.68 -10.61
N ILE A 75 3.91 11.27 -9.43
CA ILE A 75 4.72 12.42 -8.98
C ILE A 75 6.08 11.95 -8.44
N LEU A 76 6.13 10.77 -7.82
CA LEU A 76 7.25 10.33 -7.02
C LEU A 76 8.62 10.46 -7.71
N PRO A 77 8.85 9.93 -8.93
CA PRO A 77 10.19 9.93 -9.52
C PRO A 77 10.71 11.35 -9.76
N ALA A 78 9.81 12.25 -10.19
CA ALA A 78 10.14 13.66 -10.41
C ALA A 78 10.39 14.40 -9.08
N SER A 79 9.59 14.13 -8.04
CA SER A 79 9.76 14.75 -6.72
C SER A 79 11.07 14.38 -6.02
N LEU A 80 11.60 13.19 -6.32
CA LEU A 80 12.90 12.73 -5.84
C LEU A 80 14.08 13.26 -6.67
N GLY A 81 13.81 14.04 -7.71
CA GLY A 81 14.83 14.61 -8.59
C GLY A 81 15.51 13.59 -9.49
N LEU A 82 14.87 12.45 -9.78
CA LEU A 82 15.43 11.46 -10.71
C LEU A 82 15.50 12.07 -12.11
N LYS A 83 16.63 11.86 -12.78
CA LYS A 83 16.81 12.27 -14.16
C LYS A 83 15.85 11.50 -15.05
N ARG A 84 15.26 12.19 -16.01
CA ARG A 84 14.31 11.62 -16.96
C ARG A 84 15.03 11.36 -18.28
N ALA A 85 15.03 10.10 -18.72
CA ALA A 85 15.65 9.67 -19.97
C ALA A 85 14.79 9.96 -21.21
N LYS A 86 13.47 10.13 -21.05
CA LYS A 86 12.50 10.33 -22.14
C LYS A 86 11.49 11.44 -21.82
N SER A 87 10.79 11.97 -22.82
CA SER A 87 9.75 12.99 -22.60
C SER A 87 8.59 12.47 -21.71
N PRO A 88 7.96 13.34 -20.89
CA PRO A 88 6.80 12.96 -20.08
C PRO A 88 5.58 12.61 -20.93
N ARG A 89 4.82 11.61 -20.52
CA ARG A 89 3.50 11.31 -21.10
C ARG A 89 2.43 12.17 -20.44
N ARG A 90 2.25 13.40 -20.95
CA ARG A 90 1.23 14.34 -20.42
C ARG A 90 -0.19 13.78 -20.47
N TRP A 91 -0.50 12.88 -21.41
CA TRP A 91 -1.82 12.27 -21.52
C TRP A 91 -2.23 11.41 -20.32
N LEU A 92 -1.27 10.86 -19.56
CA LEU A 92 -1.58 10.11 -18.33
C LEU A 92 -2.27 11.01 -17.29
N TRP A 93 -1.91 12.30 -17.26
CA TRP A 93 -2.58 13.27 -16.39
C TRP A 93 -4.02 13.54 -16.83
N TRP A 94 -4.29 13.55 -18.15
CA TRP A 94 -5.67 13.69 -18.64
C TRP A 94 -6.53 12.49 -18.26
N VAL A 95 -5.98 11.27 -18.37
CA VAL A 95 -6.67 10.06 -17.93
C VAL A 95 -6.90 10.06 -16.43
N PHE A 96 -5.88 10.42 -15.64
CA PHE A 96 -6.03 10.59 -14.19
C PHE A 96 -7.14 11.59 -13.83
N VAL A 97 -7.19 12.75 -14.48
CA VAL A 97 -8.24 13.76 -14.25
C VAL A 97 -9.62 13.23 -14.65
N ALA A 98 -9.73 12.53 -15.79
CA ALA A 98 -10.98 11.92 -16.21
C ALA A 98 -11.48 10.85 -15.22
N GLU A 99 -10.58 10.01 -14.69
CA GLU A 99 -10.91 9.03 -13.66
C GLU A 99 -11.27 9.69 -12.32
N PHE A 100 -10.63 10.80 -11.98
CA PHE A 100 -10.97 11.58 -10.79
C PHE A 100 -12.37 12.21 -10.88
N VAL A 101 -12.72 12.75 -12.05
CA VAL A 101 -14.09 13.23 -12.34
C VAL A 101 -15.09 12.09 -12.29
N THR A 102 -14.72 10.92 -12.85
CA THR A 102 -15.53 9.70 -12.77
C THR A 102 -15.77 9.30 -11.31
N PHE A 103 -14.72 9.28 -10.49
CA PHE A 103 -14.81 9.02 -9.06
C PHE A 103 -15.83 9.95 -8.38
N ILE A 104 -15.74 11.27 -8.57
CA ILE A 104 -16.67 12.24 -7.98
C ILE A 104 -18.11 11.95 -8.41
N ALA A 105 -18.33 11.68 -9.70
CA ALA A 105 -19.66 11.38 -10.22
C ALA A 105 -20.23 10.06 -9.64
N LEU A 106 -19.41 9.03 -9.49
CA LEU A 106 -19.81 7.74 -8.91
C LEU A 106 -20.07 7.84 -7.40
N GLU A 107 -19.26 8.61 -6.69
CA GLU A 107 -19.42 8.86 -5.26
C GLU A 107 -20.73 9.63 -5.00
N ALA A 108 -20.99 10.69 -5.78
CA ALA A 108 -22.22 11.47 -5.68
C ALA A 108 -23.49 10.66 -5.99
N LYS A 109 -23.40 9.68 -6.90
CA LYS A 109 -24.50 8.78 -7.23
C LYS A 109 -24.72 7.70 -6.15
N GLY A 110 -23.67 7.34 -5.42
CA GLY A 110 -23.66 6.20 -4.51
C GLY A 110 -23.76 4.85 -5.25
N GLY A 111 -23.84 3.77 -4.47
CA GLY A 111 -24.03 2.41 -4.98
C GLY A 111 -23.22 1.37 -4.20
N SER A 112 -23.45 0.10 -4.52
CA SER A 112 -22.78 -1.03 -3.90
C SER A 112 -22.00 -1.84 -4.93
N HIS A 113 -21.32 -2.90 -4.48
CA HIS A 113 -20.63 -3.86 -5.34
C HIS A 113 -21.55 -4.60 -6.33
N PHE A 114 -22.87 -4.59 -6.12
CA PHE A 114 -23.84 -5.11 -7.10
C PHE A 114 -24.07 -4.15 -8.29
N THR A 115 -23.63 -2.90 -8.18
CA THR A 115 -23.83 -1.90 -9.23
C THR A 115 -22.73 -2.04 -10.28
N LEU A 116 -23.09 -2.44 -11.50
CA LEU A 116 -22.14 -2.61 -12.61
C LEU A 116 -21.25 -1.37 -12.83
N LEU A 117 -21.83 -0.17 -12.70
CA LEU A 117 -21.10 1.08 -12.85
C LEU A 117 -19.99 1.26 -11.79
N GLN A 118 -20.21 0.78 -10.56
CA GLN A 118 -19.20 0.78 -9.49
C GLN A 118 -18.09 -0.23 -9.79
N ILE A 119 -18.42 -1.42 -10.31
CA ILE A 119 -17.44 -2.44 -10.72
C ILE A 119 -16.57 -1.95 -11.87
N ILE A 120 -17.19 -1.36 -12.90
CA ILE A 120 -16.49 -0.79 -14.06
C ILE A 120 -15.64 0.40 -13.61
N GLY A 121 -16.20 1.27 -12.77
CA GLY A 121 -15.49 2.42 -12.22
C GLY A 121 -14.21 2.01 -11.49
N LEU A 122 -14.28 1.01 -10.62
CA LEU A 122 -13.10 0.45 -9.98
C LEU A 122 -12.15 -0.22 -10.98
N GLY A 123 -12.69 -0.90 -12.00
CA GLY A 123 -11.94 -1.53 -13.08
C GLY A 123 -11.11 -0.56 -13.93
N LEU A 124 -11.41 0.75 -13.91
CA LEU A 124 -10.57 1.78 -14.52
C LEU A 124 -9.17 1.85 -13.90
N LEU A 125 -8.94 1.22 -12.74
CA LEU A 125 -7.61 1.09 -12.15
C LEU A 125 -6.70 0.10 -12.89
N LEU A 126 -7.25 -0.89 -13.60
CA LEU A 126 -6.48 -1.98 -14.20
C LEU A 126 -5.43 -1.49 -15.24
N PRO A 127 -5.71 -0.53 -16.13
CA PRO A 127 -4.69 0.04 -17.02
C PRO A 127 -3.46 0.62 -16.30
N TRP A 128 -3.60 1.12 -15.07
CA TRP A 128 -2.47 1.67 -14.29
C TRP A 128 -1.44 0.61 -13.91
N LEU A 129 -1.82 -0.67 -13.89
CA LEU A 129 -0.89 -1.80 -13.76
C LEU A 129 0.19 -1.77 -14.83
N TRP A 130 -0.13 -1.29 -16.03
CA TRP A 130 0.80 -1.18 -17.13
C TRP A 130 1.42 0.20 -17.23
N TRP A 131 0.61 1.25 -17.06
CA TRP A 131 1.05 2.62 -17.27
C TRP A 131 2.07 3.11 -16.24
N ILE A 132 1.90 2.78 -14.95
CA ILE A 132 2.85 3.17 -13.91
C ILE A 132 4.24 2.55 -14.16
N PRO A 133 4.41 1.22 -14.32
CA PRO A 133 5.71 0.66 -14.67
C PRO A 133 6.28 1.22 -15.97
N SER A 134 5.44 1.46 -16.98
CA SER A 134 5.86 2.02 -18.27
C SER A 134 6.41 3.44 -18.14
N GLU A 135 5.77 4.28 -17.33
CA GLU A 135 6.25 5.64 -17.05
C GLU A 135 7.52 5.61 -16.18
N TRP A 136 7.58 4.73 -15.18
CA TRP A 136 8.75 4.60 -14.32
C TRP A 136 10.00 4.14 -15.08
N LYS A 137 9.86 3.32 -16.13
CA LYS A 137 10.97 2.95 -17.05
C LYS A 137 11.60 4.14 -17.78
N ARG A 138 10.97 5.32 -17.78
CA ARG A 138 11.48 6.54 -18.41
C ARG A 138 12.42 7.36 -17.54
N PHE A 139 12.64 6.95 -16.29
CA PHE A 139 13.54 7.60 -15.35
C PHE A 139 14.79 6.75 -15.12
N ASP A 140 15.91 7.41 -14.84
CA ASP A 140 17.17 6.76 -14.51
C ASP A 140 17.18 6.37 -13.04
N TRP A 141 16.74 5.13 -12.78
CA TRP A 141 16.73 4.58 -11.42
C TRP A 141 18.12 4.08 -11.04
N PRO A 142 18.64 4.47 -9.86
CA PRO A 142 19.88 3.90 -9.34
C PRO A 142 19.76 2.37 -9.21
N GLU A 143 20.81 1.62 -9.55
CA GLU A 143 20.81 0.15 -9.53
C GLU A 143 20.36 -0.42 -8.17
N ARG A 144 20.85 0.21 -7.10
CA ARG A 144 20.52 -0.16 -5.72
C ARG A 144 19.03 -0.09 -5.37
N SER A 145 18.27 0.74 -6.09
CA SER A 145 16.82 0.90 -5.89
C SER A 145 15.97 -0.10 -6.66
N ILE A 146 16.58 -0.87 -7.60
CA ILE A 146 15.84 -1.75 -8.52
C ILE A 146 15.08 -2.83 -7.75
N PHE A 147 15.67 -3.40 -6.69
CA PHE A 147 15.03 -4.44 -5.89
C PHE A 147 13.71 -3.93 -5.29
N TRP A 148 13.77 -2.89 -4.45
CA TRP A 148 12.59 -2.33 -3.79
C TRP A 148 11.59 -1.70 -4.77
N LYS A 149 12.07 -1.15 -5.88
CA LYS A 149 11.20 -0.69 -6.98
C LYS A 149 10.38 -1.85 -7.55
N ARG A 150 11.02 -2.99 -7.85
CA ARG A 150 10.34 -4.17 -8.39
C ARG A 150 9.37 -4.74 -7.35
N SER A 151 9.79 -4.91 -6.10
CA SER A 151 8.90 -5.37 -5.02
C SER A 151 7.67 -4.49 -4.87
N MET A 152 7.85 -3.15 -4.84
CA MET A 152 6.74 -2.21 -4.77
C MET A 152 5.78 -2.33 -5.97
N LEU A 153 6.31 -2.45 -7.20
CA LEU A 153 5.47 -2.59 -8.40
C LEU A 153 4.74 -3.94 -8.45
N VAL A 154 5.37 -5.02 -7.95
CA VAL A 154 4.72 -6.33 -7.82
C VAL A 154 3.58 -6.24 -6.82
N TRP A 155 3.82 -5.70 -5.61
CA TRP A 155 2.77 -5.55 -4.60
C TRP A 155 1.67 -4.59 -5.03
N TRP A 156 1.99 -3.50 -5.72
CA TRP A 156 1.01 -2.64 -6.38
C TRP A 156 0.13 -3.44 -7.33
N GLY A 157 0.75 -4.28 -8.16
CA GLY A 157 0.03 -5.11 -9.11
C GLY A 157 -0.92 -6.09 -8.44
N VAL A 158 -0.42 -6.82 -7.44
CA VAL A 158 -1.23 -7.75 -6.66
C VAL A 158 -2.36 -7.02 -5.93
N LEU A 159 -2.09 -5.85 -5.34
CA LEU A 159 -3.08 -5.05 -4.61
C LEU A 159 -4.23 -4.56 -5.50
N VAL A 160 -3.93 -4.01 -6.68
CA VAL A 160 -4.97 -3.53 -7.61
C VAL A 160 -5.83 -4.69 -8.14
N ILE A 161 -5.18 -5.81 -8.50
CA ILE A 161 -5.90 -7.00 -8.99
C ILE A 161 -6.77 -7.58 -7.87
N ALA A 162 -6.19 -7.78 -6.68
CA ALA A 162 -6.90 -8.31 -5.52
C ALA A 162 -8.07 -7.39 -5.13
N GLY A 163 -7.86 -6.08 -5.04
CA GLY A 163 -8.92 -5.13 -4.72
C GLY A 163 -10.07 -5.13 -5.73
N TRP A 164 -9.78 -5.27 -7.02
CA TRP A 164 -10.84 -5.38 -8.03
C TRP A 164 -11.59 -6.72 -7.96
N LEU A 165 -10.89 -7.84 -7.81
CA LEU A 165 -11.50 -9.17 -7.69
C LEU A 165 -12.32 -9.32 -6.41
N GLU A 166 -11.78 -8.85 -5.28
CA GLU A 166 -12.45 -8.87 -3.98
C GLU A 166 -13.70 -8.00 -3.97
N PHE A 167 -13.77 -6.97 -4.80
CA PHE A 167 -14.96 -6.13 -4.94
C PHE A 167 -16.09 -6.79 -5.72
N LEU A 168 -15.86 -7.90 -6.44
CA LEU A 168 -16.91 -8.52 -7.26
C LEU A 168 -18.07 -9.07 -6.40
N PRO A 169 -19.32 -9.03 -6.90
CA PRO A 169 -20.47 -9.68 -6.29
C PRO A 169 -20.18 -11.14 -5.89
N GLY A 170 -20.58 -11.53 -4.68
CA GLY A 170 -20.31 -12.86 -4.15
C GLY A 170 -18.89 -13.04 -3.58
N VAL A 171 -17.85 -12.46 -4.18
CA VAL A 171 -16.50 -12.46 -3.59
C VAL A 171 -16.47 -11.54 -2.38
N LEU A 172 -16.90 -10.27 -2.55
CA LEU A 172 -16.94 -9.32 -1.43
C LEU A 172 -17.83 -9.83 -0.30
N ASP A 173 -18.96 -10.44 -0.66
CA ASP A 173 -19.92 -10.98 0.33
C ASP A 173 -19.35 -12.14 1.14
N ARG A 174 -18.41 -12.88 0.58
CA ARG A 174 -17.71 -13.97 1.25
C ARG A 174 -16.51 -13.48 2.05
N MET A 175 -15.86 -12.40 1.62
CA MET A 175 -14.62 -11.91 2.23
C MET A 175 -14.87 -10.82 3.28
N LYS A 176 -16.03 -10.17 3.26
CA LYS A 176 -16.40 -9.16 4.26
C LYS A 176 -16.44 -9.79 5.65
N PHE A 177 -15.87 -9.08 6.63
CA PHE A 177 -15.79 -9.49 8.04
C PHE A 177 -15.04 -10.80 8.30
N THR A 178 -14.20 -11.25 7.36
CA THR A 178 -13.35 -12.43 7.54
C THR A 178 -11.87 -12.08 7.56
N ASN A 179 -11.03 -13.09 7.80
CA ASN A 179 -9.59 -13.02 7.64
C ASN A 179 -9.14 -12.57 6.23
N GLY A 180 -10.03 -12.63 5.24
CA GLY A 180 -9.79 -12.15 3.88
C GLY A 180 -9.52 -10.66 3.83
N LEU A 181 -10.32 -9.86 4.53
CA LEU A 181 -10.09 -8.41 4.60
C LEU A 181 -8.81 -8.07 5.40
N VAL A 182 -8.47 -8.90 6.39
CA VAL A 182 -7.19 -8.79 7.11
C VAL A 182 -6.02 -9.09 6.16
N ALA A 183 -6.17 -10.06 5.26
CA ALA A 183 -5.20 -10.36 4.21
C ALA A 183 -4.98 -9.16 3.29
N HIS A 184 -6.07 -8.54 2.81
CA HIS A 184 -6.03 -7.33 1.99
C HIS A 184 -5.32 -6.18 2.70
N ALA A 185 -5.62 -5.95 3.98
CA ALA A 185 -4.95 -4.92 4.77
C ALA A 185 -3.43 -5.16 4.88
N HIS A 186 -2.99 -6.42 5.06
CA HIS A 186 -1.56 -6.76 5.08
C HIS A 186 -0.92 -6.66 3.69
N LEU A 187 -1.64 -7.02 2.63
CA LEU A 187 -1.20 -6.82 1.25
C LEU A 187 -0.92 -5.33 0.98
N ALA A 188 -1.83 -4.45 1.39
CA ALA A 188 -1.66 -3.00 1.28
C ALA A 188 -0.50 -2.49 2.16
N MET A 189 -0.49 -2.83 3.44
CA MET A 189 0.44 -2.24 4.41
C MET A 189 1.81 -2.92 4.43
N ALA A 190 1.85 -4.22 4.65
CA ALA A 190 3.08 -5.00 4.76
C ALA A 190 3.68 -5.33 3.39
N GLY A 191 2.88 -5.45 2.33
CA GLY A 191 3.35 -5.60 0.96
C GLY A 191 3.72 -4.26 0.33
N PHE A 192 2.71 -3.50 -0.08
CA PHE A 192 2.89 -2.28 -0.87
C PHE A 192 3.52 -1.13 -0.09
N THR A 193 2.93 -0.69 1.04
CA THR A 193 3.40 0.49 1.78
C THR A 193 4.81 0.30 2.33
N SER A 194 5.13 -0.88 2.85
CA SER A 194 6.49 -1.18 3.32
C SER A 194 7.50 -1.12 2.18
N SER A 195 7.20 -1.72 1.02
CA SER A 195 8.09 -1.72 -0.15
C SER A 195 8.27 -0.31 -0.71
N PHE A 196 7.19 0.49 -0.71
CA PHE A 196 7.24 1.90 -1.06
C PHE A 196 8.14 2.69 -0.10
N GLY A 197 7.95 2.52 1.22
CA GLY A 197 8.78 3.17 2.22
C GLY A 197 10.25 2.77 2.13
N LEU A 198 10.54 1.49 1.89
CA LEU A 198 11.89 0.96 1.73
C LEU A 198 12.56 1.47 0.45
N LEU A 199 11.80 1.60 -0.65
CA LEU A 199 12.29 2.28 -1.86
C LEU A 199 12.72 3.71 -1.56
N LEU A 200 11.90 4.48 -0.82
CA LEU A 200 12.27 5.85 -0.42
C LEU A 200 13.51 5.87 0.46
N LEU A 201 13.59 4.98 1.46
CA LEU A 201 14.77 4.88 2.33
C LEU A 201 16.03 4.50 1.54
N THR A 202 15.94 3.63 0.55
CA THR A 202 17.06 3.30 -0.34
C THR A 202 17.52 4.49 -1.19
N LEU A 203 16.59 5.32 -1.64
CA LEU A 203 16.92 6.50 -2.45
C LEU A 203 17.51 7.64 -1.61
N LEU A 204 17.04 7.80 -0.37
CA LEU A 204 17.45 8.88 0.54
C LEU A 204 18.63 8.51 1.45
N GLY A 205 18.80 7.23 1.79
CA GLY A 205 19.70 6.76 2.86
C GLY A 205 21.14 6.47 2.44
N GLY A 206 21.52 6.70 1.17
CA GLY A 206 22.87 6.41 0.69
C GLY A 206 23.19 4.92 0.54
N GLU A 207 24.47 4.61 0.27
CA GLU A 207 24.90 3.26 -0.15
C GLU A 207 24.81 2.22 0.97
N LYS A 208 25.40 2.50 2.14
CA LYS A 208 25.37 1.59 3.31
C LYS A 208 23.94 1.21 3.71
N THR A 209 23.05 2.20 3.77
CA THR A 209 21.63 1.98 4.11
C THR A 209 20.96 1.10 3.06
N SER A 210 21.16 1.39 1.77
CA SER A 210 20.55 0.59 0.71
C SER A 210 20.98 -0.88 0.75
N LEU A 211 22.26 -1.16 0.99
CA LEU A 211 22.75 -2.54 1.11
C LEU A 211 22.15 -3.24 2.33
N SER A 212 22.07 -2.55 3.47
CA SER A 212 21.45 -3.08 4.69
C SER A 212 19.97 -3.41 4.49
N LEU A 213 19.22 -2.57 3.78
CA LEU A 213 17.80 -2.79 3.51
C LEU A 213 17.57 -3.93 2.51
N SER A 214 18.44 -4.11 1.52
CA SER A 214 18.35 -5.24 0.59
C SER A 214 18.58 -6.59 1.29
N ARG A 215 19.43 -6.63 2.34
CA ARG A 215 19.60 -7.82 3.18
C ARG A 215 18.31 -8.11 3.95
N GLY A 216 17.76 -9.31 3.77
CA GLY A 216 16.47 -9.70 4.36
C GLY A 216 15.25 -9.26 3.55
N GLY A 217 15.42 -8.52 2.45
CA GLY A 217 14.32 -8.10 1.59
C GLY A 217 13.52 -9.27 1.00
N TRP A 218 14.21 -10.33 0.53
CA TRP A 218 13.54 -11.54 0.06
C TRP A 218 12.76 -12.24 1.17
N LEU A 219 13.36 -12.40 2.34
CA LEU A 219 12.72 -13.03 3.49
C LEU A 219 11.47 -12.27 3.92
N TRP A 220 11.52 -10.93 3.93
CA TRP A 220 10.35 -10.07 4.17
C TRP A 220 9.24 -10.32 3.14
N ASN A 221 9.55 -10.21 1.84
CA ASN A 221 8.55 -10.37 0.79
C ASN A 221 7.92 -11.77 0.79
N SER A 222 8.71 -12.82 1.02
CA SER A 222 8.22 -14.20 1.14
C SER A 222 7.32 -14.39 2.37
N ALA A 223 7.71 -13.81 3.52
CA ALA A 223 6.89 -13.86 4.73
C ALA A 223 5.55 -13.14 4.56
N VAL A 224 5.55 -11.95 3.93
CA VAL A 224 4.32 -11.22 3.59
C VAL A 224 3.46 -12.03 2.63
N GLY A 225 4.03 -12.59 1.56
CA GLY A 225 3.29 -13.39 0.59
C GLY A 225 2.62 -14.60 1.20
N LEU A 226 3.35 -15.37 2.01
CA LEU A 226 2.78 -16.51 2.73
C LEU A 226 1.69 -16.07 3.72
N HIS A 227 1.93 -14.99 4.48
CA HIS A 227 0.97 -14.46 5.44
C HIS A 227 -0.35 -14.05 4.76
N VAL A 228 -0.27 -13.31 3.65
CA VAL A 228 -1.44 -12.88 2.87
C VAL A 228 -2.17 -14.09 2.30
N LEU A 229 -1.45 -15.05 1.70
CA LEU A 229 -2.06 -16.24 1.12
C LEU A 229 -2.82 -17.07 2.16
N VAL A 230 -2.21 -17.31 3.32
CA VAL A 230 -2.85 -18.09 4.40
C VAL A 230 -4.10 -17.40 4.91
N LEU A 231 -4.04 -16.07 5.14
CA LEU A 231 -5.20 -15.31 5.57
C LEU A 231 -6.30 -15.25 4.50
N MET A 232 -5.94 -15.18 3.22
CA MET A 232 -6.89 -15.19 2.11
C MET A 232 -7.66 -16.51 2.06
N ILE A 233 -6.96 -17.63 2.21
CA ILE A 233 -7.57 -18.97 2.28
C ILE A 233 -8.48 -19.08 3.51
N CYS A 234 -8.01 -18.63 4.68
CA CYS A 234 -8.82 -18.60 5.90
C CYS A 234 -10.09 -17.79 5.69
N GLY A 235 -9.98 -16.58 5.13
CA GLY A 235 -11.12 -15.71 4.86
C GLY A 235 -12.14 -16.32 3.92
N TRP A 236 -11.67 -17.00 2.87
CA TRP A 236 -12.54 -17.67 1.92
C TRP A 236 -13.29 -18.85 2.55
N LEU A 237 -12.64 -19.61 3.43
CA LEU A 237 -13.28 -20.73 4.15
C LEU A 237 -14.24 -20.22 5.23
N GLU A 238 -13.84 -19.19 5.98
CA GLU A 238 -14.65 -18.53 7.01
C GLU A 238 -15.97 -17.98 6.45
N GLY A 239 -15.94 -17.32 5.28
CA GLY A 239 -17.16 -16.82 4.63
C GLY A 239 -18.02 -17.88 3.95
N GLY A 240 -17.56 -19.12 3.90
CA GLY A 240 -18.23 -20.21 3.18
C GLY A 240 -19.17 -21.07 4.03
N SER A 241 -18.95 -21.14 5.34
CA SER A 241 -19.72 -22.02 6.23
C SER A 241 -19.66 -21.58 7.69
N ASN A 242 -20.79 -21.69 8.39
CA ASN A 242 -20.87 -21.44 9.84
C ASN A 242 -20.04 -22.44 10.67
N SER A 243 -19.67 -23.58 10.07
CA SER A 243 -18.79 -24.58 10.67
C SER A 243 -17.40 -24.05 11.02
N TRP A 244 -17.01 -22.87 10.50
CA TRP A 244 -15.83 -22.16 10.97
C TRP A 244 -15.93 -21.80 12.46
N ILE A 245 -17.12 -21.61 13.03
CA ILE A 245 -17.32 -21.30 14.46
C ILE A 245 -17.47 -22.60 15.27
N ASP A 246 -18.09 -23.62 14.70
CA ASP A 246 -18.62 -24.77 15.45
C ASP A 246 -17.60 -25.85 15.87
N GLY A 247 -16.29 -25.65 15.65
CA GLY A 247 -15.31 -26.65 16.07
C GLY A 247 -13.86 -26.19 16.12
N HIS A 248 -13.04 -26.90 16.90
CA HIS A 248 -11.58 -26.83 16.86
C HIS A 248 -11.07 -27.63 15.67
N THR A 249 -10.67 -26.94 14.60
CA THR A 249 -10.13 -27.58 13.41
C THR A 249 -8.62 -27.38 13.35
N LEU A 250 -7.87 -28.48 13.33
CA LEU A 250 -6.39 -28.49 13.31
C LEU A 250 -5.81 -27.58 12.20
N TRP A 251 -6.47 -27.55 11.03
CA TRP A 251 -6.03 -26.72 9.91
C TRP A 251 -6.13 -25.22 10.21
N ARG A 252 -7.14 -24.76 10.98
CA ARG A 252 -7.32 -23.36 11.36
C ARG A 252 -6.24 -22.94 12.35
N GLU A 253 -5.96 -23.78 13.34
CA GLU A 253 -4.88 -23.56 14.29
C GLU A 253 -3.51 -23.53 13.59
N THR A 254 -3.29 -24.45 12.65
CA THR A 254 -2.07 -24.47 11.81
C THR A 254 -1.94 -23.19 10.99
N ALA A 255 -3.03 -22.70 10.38
CA ALA A 255 -3.02 -21.46 9.61
C ALA A 255 -2.68 -20.24 10.50
N PHE A 256 -3.24 -20.15 11.70
CA PHE A 256 -2.90 -19.07 12.63
C PHE A 256 -1.48 -19.18 13.17
N PHE A 257 -0.95 -20.39 13.33
CA PHE A 257 0.45 -20.58 13.69
C PHE A 257 1.38 -20.12 12.56
N ILE A 258 1.09 -20.44 11.29
CA ILE A 258 1.84 -19.92 10.14
C ILE A 258 1.76 -18.39 10.10
N ARG A 259 0.57 -17.82 10.30
CA ARG A 259 0.37 -16.35 10.38
C ARG A 259 1.30 -15.72 11.41
N LEU A 260 1.37 -16.31 12.61
CA LEU A 260 2.24 -15.87 13.70
C LEU A 260 3.71 -15.96 13.31
N LEU A 261 4.16 -17.10 12.77
CA LEU A 261 5.55 -17.30 12.33
C LEU A 261 5.96 -16.26 11.27
N CYS A 262 5.13 -16.03 10.26
CA CYS A 262 5.39 -14.99 9.26
C CYS A 262 5.48 -13.60 9.91
N GLY A 263 4.62 -13.31 10.89
CA GLY A 263 4.67 -12.07 11.69
C GLY A 263 5.98 -11.91 12.44
N LEU A 264 6.46 -12.96 13.10
CA LEU A 264 7.73 -12.99 13.83
C LEU A 264 8.93 -12.81 12.88
N VAL A 265 8.90 -13.44 11.70
CA VAL A 265 9.93 -13.25 10.67
C VAL A 265 9.97 -11.81 10.19
N MET A 266 8.81 -11.22 9.86
CA MET A 266 8.72 -9.81 9.49
C MET A 266 9.27 -8.91 10.60
N LEU A 267 8.86 -9.14 11.85
CA LEU A 267 9.36 -8.39 13.00
C LEU A 267 10.88 -8.50 13.16
N GLY A 268 11.44 -9.70 13.02
CA GLY A 268 12.88 -9.95 13.10
C GLY A 268 13.66 -9.20 12.00
N VAL A 269 13.17 -9.23 10.76
CA VAL A 269 13.78 -8.47 9.66
C VAL A 269 13.68 -6.96 9.90
N ALA A 270 12.53 -6.47 10.36
CA ALA A 270 12.38 -5.05 10.70
C ALA A 270 13.31 -4.62 11.84
N ALA A 271 13.47 -5.45 12.88
CA ALA A 271 14.40 -5.19 13.98
C ALA A 271 15.86 -5.19 13.50
N PHE A 272 16.22 -6.08 12.58
CA PHE A 272 17.53 -6.09 11.95
C PHE A 272 17.82 -4.80 11.17
N TRP A 273 16.88 -4.35 10.34
CA TRP A 273 17.00 -3.07 9.62
C TRP A 273 17.05 -1.87 10.56
N TRP A 274 16.24 -1.89 11.62
CA TRP A 274 16.26 -0.87 12.66
C TRP A 274 17.66 -0.75 13.28
N ARG A 275 18.22 -1.85 13.78
CA ARG A 275 19.55 -1.88 14.38
C ARG A 275 20.64 -1.40 13.42
N GLY A 276 20.63 -1.87 12.17
CA GLY A 276 21.57 -1.43 11.14
C GLY A 276 21.46 0.06 10.78
N SER A 277 20.31 0.68 11.03
CA SER A 277 20.10 2.11 10.80
C SER A 277 20.72 2.99 11.90
N PHE A 278 20.87 2.49 13.12
CA PHE A 278 21.55 3.20 14.22
C PHE A 278 23.05 3.00 14.22
N SER A 279 23.55 1.80 13.88
CA SER A 279 25.01 1.58 13.86
C SER A 279 25.73 2.38 12.77
N ASN A 280 25.03 2.75 11.70
CA ASN A 280 25.60 3.53 10.60
C ASN A 280 25.59 5.05 10.84
N SER A 281 25.05 5.55 11.97
CA SER A 281 25.05 6.99 12.28
C SER A 281 26.30 7.50 12.97
N ASP A 282 27.18 6.61 13.42
CA ASP A 282 28.34 6.95 14.26
C ASP A 282 29.64 7.13 13.44
N ASP A 283 29.60 6.85 12.13
CA ASP A 283 30.75 6.98 11.21
C ASP A 283 30.67 8.22 10.28
N SER A 284 29.82 9.22 10.58
CA SER A 284 29.68 10.44 9.77
C SER A 284 30.08 11.70 10.51
#